data_AF-A0A011QTC3-F1
#
_entry.id   AF-A0A011QTC3-F1
#
_cell.length_a   1.000
_cell.length_b   1.000
_cell.length_c   1.000
_cell.angle_alpha   90.00
_cell.angle_beta   90.00
_cell.angle_gamma   90.00
#
_symmetry.space_group_name_H-M   'P 1'
#
loop_
_entity.id
_entity.type
_entity.pdbx_description
1 polymer ?
#
loop_
_entity_poly.entity_id
_entity_poly.type
_entity_poly.pdbx_seq_one_letter_code
_entity_poly.pdbx_strand_id
1 'polypeptide(L)'
;MTFKIGRNDPCPCGSGKKYKQCCANSPAQFVEPERKGHAGAVERAIDWLMNKHRKAVSVALAEMLFDELSPEEEDALKAQDLETWNSIQLNATEWLLAEGEILVHGEPKPVSEYLLGPGGPLFTVGQRRWIAQLAERPLRLYDVTDVVPGQQLTLCDSLDAEAPPIIVRERSGSQASLLGVRIGVRIMEVDDHYELSGAVYAFTHLTGPAVVARMRKAMDHFDGQASDRPHLLSSILQRQWLAQFFAPVPMPAFRDAYSGEPMLLITDHYRVKDRAALTQSLSAQSDVDGDRESAWNRFIDCKDGETRSVATINVETSADRVTVFYKTQRYADEGRVWFESVAGDAVRFLSRELSDPAGLLLNMPAGQPAKPADADGDLSPEALAELVEDTLRRMYAKWPDEPIPALAGKTPRQAIDTPAGLERVKGLLRLYEASEKQQAAQQGRRTISFDFLWQALGISRHGASE
;
A
#
# COMPACT_ATOMS: atom_id res chain seq x y z
N MET A 1 -25.70 -16.58 20.94
CA MET A 1 -26.61 -17.53 20.25
C MET A 1 -25.87 -18.09 19.05
N THR A 2 -25.64 -19.40 18.97
CA THR A 2 -24.96 -20.04 17.83
C THR A 2 -25.89 -20.05 16.62
N PHE A 3 -25.54 -19.35 15.56
CA PHE A 3 -26.29 -19.31 14.31
C PHE A 3 -26.23 -20.70 13.65
N LYS A 4 -27.35 -21.43 13.60
CA LYS A 4 -27.43 -22.73 12.90
C LYS A 4 -27.89 -22.47 11.47
N ILE A 5 -27.01 -22.70 10.50
CA ILE A 5 -27.32 -22.62 9.06
C ILE A 5 -28.23 -23.80 8.69
N GLY A 6 -29.35 -23.51 8.02
CA GLY A 6 -30.28 -24.50 7.51
C GLY A 6 -29.69 -25.28 6.33
N ARG A 7 -29.98 -26.58 6.24
CA ARG A 7 -29.46 -27.47 5.16
C ARG A 7 -29.77 -26.98 3.74
N ASN A 8 -30.82 -26.18 3.55
CA ASN A 8 -31.20 -25.65 2.25
C ASN A 8 -30.77 -24.21 2.00
N ASP A 9 -30.12 -23.55 2.97
CA ASP A 9 -29.68 -22.17 2.87
C ASP A 9 -28.50 -22.05 1.88
N PRO A 10 -28.26 -20.85 1.30
CA PRO A 10 -27.06 -20.58 0.52
C PRO A 10 -25.81 -20.92 1.34
N CYS A 11 -24.88 -21.65 0.73
CA CYS A 11 -23.67 -22.08 1.43
C CYS A 11 -22.79 -20.86 1.77
N PRO A 12 -22.34 -20.70 3.02
CA PRO A 12 -21.58 -19.53 3.47
C PRO A 12 -20.18 -19.41 2.85
N CYS A 13 -19.71 -20.44 2.13
CA CYS A 13 -18.45 -20.39 1.39
C CYS A 13 -18.53 -19.57 0.07
N GLY A 14 -19.69 -18.97 -0.24
CA GLY A 14 -19.86 -18.14 -1.44
C GLY A 14 -20.02 -18.91 -2.75
N SER A 15 -20.18 -20.24 -2.71
CA SER A 15 -20.26 -21.09 -3.91
C SER A 15 -21.59 -20.99 -4.69
N GLY A 16 -22.59 -20.28 -4.16
CA GLY A 16 -23.94 -20.19 -4.75
C GLY A 16 -24.79 -21.46 -4.64
N LYS A 17 -24.25 -22.57 -4.10
CA LYS A 17 -24.98 -23.84 -3.92
C LYS A 17 -25.70 -23.89 -2.56
N LYS A 18 -26.72 -24.76 -2.42
CA LYS A 18 -27.35 -25.05 -1.12
C LYS A 18 -26.36 -25.74 -0.17
N TYR A 19 -26.38 -25.40 1.12
CA TYR A 19 -25.44 -25.91 2.14
C TYR A 19 -25.28 -27.43 2.10
N LYS A 20 -26.38 -28.19 1.98
CA LYS A 20 -26.36 -29.66 1.88
C LYS A 20 -25.65 -30.25 0.65
N GLN A 21 -25.51 -29.47 -0.42
CA GLN A 21 -24.89 -29.87 -1.69
C GLN A 21 -23.46 -29.31 -1.84
N CYS A 22 -22.91 -28.71 -0.78
CA CYS A 22 -21.60 -28.10 -0.77
C CYS A 22 -20.88 -28.48 0.54
N CYS A 23 -20.73 -27.55 1.48
CA CYS A 23 -19.93 -27.77 2.68
C CYS A 23 -20.48 -28.84 3.64
N ALA A 24 -21.77 -29.20 3.59
CA ALA A 24 -22.31 -30.23 4.49
C ALA A 24 -21.87 -31.66 4.14
N ASN A 25 -21.43 -31.91 2.91
CA ASN A 25 -21.01 -33.24 2.42
C ASN A 25 -19.50 -33.31 2.12
N SER A 26 -18.76 -32.21 2.29
CA SER A 26 -17.30 -32.27 2.27
C SER A 26 -16.83 -32.79 3.62
N PRO A 27 -15.93 -33.79 3.68
CA PRO A 27 -15.20 -34.12 4.89
C PRO A 27 -14.13 -33.03 5.14
N ALA A 28 -14.56 -31.77 5.22
CA ALA A 28 -13.76 -30.73 5.81
C ALA A 28 -13.90 -30.93 7.31
N GLN A 29 -12.80 -31.36 7.93
CA GLN A 29 -12.62 -31.43 9.36
C GLN A 29 -13.16 -30.13 9.98
N PHE A 30 -14.36 -30.17 10.56
CA PHE A 30 -14.72 -29.24 11.62
C PHE A 30 -13.89 -29.66 12.83
N VAL A 31 -12.62 -29.30 12.81
CA VAL A 31 -11.81 -29.23 14.01
C VAL A 31 -12.49 -28.13 14.84
N GLU A 32 -13.06 -28.48 16.00
CA GLU A 32 -13.34 -27.46 17.01
C GLU A 32 -12.09 -26.58 17.12
N PRO A 33 -12.19 -25.24 17.13
CA PRO A 33 -10.99 -24.41 17.22
C PRO A 33 -10.20 -24.91 18.42
N GLU A 34 -9.02 -25.48 18.17
CA GLU A 34 -8.11 -25.88 19.24
C GLU A 34 -8.03 -24.69 20.18
N ARG A 35 -8.37 -24.91 21.45
CA ARG A 35 -8.21 -23.87 22.46
C ARG A 35 -6.71 -23.64 22.58
N LYS A 36 -6.23 -22.67 21.80
CA LYS A 36 -4.86 -22.17 21.82
C LYS A 36 -4.43 -21.99 23.26
N GLY A 37 -3.31 -22.59 23.66
CA GLY A 37 -2.86 -22.58 25.06
C GLY A 37 -2.64 -21.16 25.61
N HIS A 38 -2.42 -20.19 24.73
CA HIS A 38 -2.26 -18.76 25.01
C HIS A 38 -3.55 -17.94 24.94
N ALA A 39 -4.69 -18.50 24.52
CA ALA A 39 -5.94 -17.75 24.39
C ALA A 39 -6.30 -17.03 25.71
N GLY A 40 -6.69 -15.76 25.62
CA GLY A 40 -7.03 -14.95 26.79
C GLY A 40 -5.84 -14.38 27.58
N ALA A 41 -4.60 -14.58 27.12
CA ALA A 41 -3.41 -14.09 27.83
C ALA A 41 -3.40 -12.56 27.93
N VAL A 42 -3.60 -11.88 26.80
CA VAL A 42 -3.58 -10.43 26.69
C VAL A 42 -4.75 -9.84 27.48
N GLU A 43 -5.97 -10.33 27.28
CA GLU A 43 -7.16 -9.87 27.98
C GLU A 43 -6.98 -9.98 29.50
N ARG A 44 -6.45 -11.12 29.98
CA ARG A 44 -6.17 -11.31 31.40
C ARG A 44 -5.11 -10.37 31.94
N ALA A 45 -4.04 -10.12 31.18
CA ALA A 45 -2.99 -9.18 31.56
C ALA A 45 -3.56 -7.76 31.71
N ILE A 46 -4.34 -7.32 30.72
CA ILE A 46 -4.96 -5.99 30.70
C ILE A 46 -6.02 -5.83 31.77
N ASP A 47 -6.90 -6.81 31.96
CA ASP A 47 -7.89 -6.78 33.04
C ASP A 47 -7.21 -6.64 34.41
N TRP A 48 -6.12 -7.38 34.63
CA TRP A 48 -5.38 -7.30 35.89
C TRP A 48 -4.70 -5.92 36.08
N LEU A 49 -4.04 -5.41 35.03
CA LEU A 49 -3.38 -4.10 35.04
C LEU A 49 -4.39 -2.97 35.26
N MET A 50 -5.53 -3.00 34.57
CA MET A 50 -6.55 -1.96 34.67
C MET A 50 -7.32 -2.00 35.99
N ASN A 51 -7.41 -3.16 36.65
CA ASN A 51 -8.02 -3.27 37.96
C ASN A 51 -7.09 -2.82 39.10
N LYS A 52 -5.78 -3.10 39.01
CA LYS A 52 -4.83 -2.80 40.09
C LYS A 52 -4.00 -1.52 39.88
N HIS A 53 -3.76 -1.14 38.63
CA HIS A 53 -2.79 -0.13 38.23
C HIS A 53 -3.34 0.87 37.21
N ARG A 54 -4.66 1.05 37.13
CA ARG A 54 -5.35 1.91 36.14
C ARG A 54 -4.64 3.23 35.86
N LYS A 55 -4.33 4.00 36.92
CA LYS A 55 -3.72 5.32 36.78
C LYS A 55 -2.32 5.25 36.18
N ALA A 56 -1.50 4.30 36.62
CA ALA A 56 -0.14 4.13 36.11
C ALA A 56 -0.15 3.68 34.64
N VAL A 57 -1.08 2.79 34.27
CA VAL A 57 -1.30 2.37 32.88
C VAL A 57 -1.72 3.56 32.01
N SER A 58 -2.69 4.36 32.47
CA SER A 58 -3.14 5.54 31.72
C SER A 58 -2.02 6.56 31.51
N VAL A 59 -1.14 6.75 32.51
CA VAL A 59 0.04 7.62 32.37
C VAL A 59 1.01 7.07 31.33
N ALA A 60 1.40 5.79 31.44
CA ALA A 60 2.34 5.18 30.49
C ALA A 60 1.84 5.20 29.04
N LEU A 61 0.55 4.91 28.83
CA LEU A 61 -0.06 4.99 27.49
C LEU A 61 -0.15 6.44 26.98
N ALA A 62 -0.42 7.41 27.87
CA ALA A 62 -0.45 8.81 27.48
C ALA A 62 0.94 9.33 27.11
N GLU A 63 1.97 8.95 27.87
CA GLU A 63 3.37 9.29 27.56
C GLU A 63 3.78 8.71 26.20
N MET A 64 3.48 7.43 25.95
CA MET A 64 3.80 6.79 24.66
C MET A 64 3.11 7.46 23.46
N LEU A 65 1.87 7.90 23.64
CA LEU A 65 1.06 8.45 22.54
C LEU A 65 1.28 9.96 22.31
N PHE A 66 1.54 10.74 23.36
CA PHE A 66 1.42 12.19 23.32
C PHE A 66 2.66 12.97 23.74
N ASP A 67 3.64 12.39 24.44
CA ASP A 67 4.74 13.15 25.05
C ASP A 67 5.61 13.93 24.03
N GLU A 68 5.71 13.42 22.80
CA GLU A 68 6.49 14.05 21.73
C GLU A 68 5.66 14.84 20.72
N LEU A 69 4.36 14.98 20.93
CA LEU A 69 3.48 15.66 19.98
C LEU A 69 3.40 17.16 20.27
N SER A 70 3.31 17.96 19.20
CA SER A 70 2.88 19.36 19.33
C SER A 70 1.39 19.42 19.72
N PRO A 71 0.90 20.54 20.27
CA PRO A 71 -0.52 20.71 20.56
C PRO A 71 -1.43 20.47 19.34
N GLU A 72 -0.99 20.89 18.15
CA GLU A 72 -1.73 20.68 16.90
C GLU A 72 -1.76 19.20 16.48
N GLU A 73 -0.66 18.48 16.65
CA GLU A 73 -0.57 17.04 16.36
C GLU A 73 -1.41 16.22 17.34
N GLU A 74 -1.40 16.61 18.62
CA GLU A 74 -2.24 16.01 19.66
C GLU A 74 -3.73 16.19 19.35
N ASP A 75 -4.14 17.40 18.96
CA ASP A 75 -5.52 17.68 18.56
C ASP A 75 -5.94 16.88 17.31
N ALA A 76 -5.06 16.77 16.31
CA ALA A 76 -5.31 15.98 15.11
C ALA A 76 -5.41 14.46 15.40
N LEU A 77 -4.59 13.95 16.32
CA LEU A 77 -4.65 12.55 16.76
C LEU A 77 -5.93 12.27 17.57
N LYS A 78 -6.36 13.21 18.42
CA LYS A 78 -7.63 13.11 19.16
C LYS A 78 -8.87 13.22 18.28
N ALA A 79 -8.74 13.85 17.11
CA ALA A 79 -9.83 14.02 16.15
C ALA A 79 -10.12 12.78 15.29
N GLN A 80 -9.32 11.71 15.42
CA GLN A 80 -9.54 10.46 14.69
C GLN A 80 -10.86 9.80 15.08
N ASP A 81 -11.43 9.01 14.16
CA ASP A 81 -12.65 8.25 14.43
C ASP A 81 -12.44 7.13 15.46
N LEU A 82 -13.55 6.57 15.95
CA LEU A 82 -13.53 5.54 16.98
C LEU A 82 -12.85 4.24 16.53
N GLU A 83 -12.95 3.87 15.25
CA GLU A 83 -12.34 2.65 14.73
C GLU A 83 -10.82 2.77 14.71
N THR A 84 -10.32 3.91 14.20
CA THR A 84 -8.91 4.29 14.20
C THR A 84 -8.38 4.36 15.62
N TRP A 85 -9.12 4.98 16.54
CA TRP A 85 -8.73 5.06 17.95
C TRP A 85 -8.63 3.68 18.60
N ASN A 86 -9.55 2.75 18.30
CA ASN A 86 -9.46 1.38 18.79
C ASN A 86 -8.20 0.67 18.27
N SER A 87 -7.81 0.91 17.02
CA SER A 87 -6.56 0.38 16.46
C SER A 87 -5.32 0.97 17.15
N ILE A 88 -5.32 2.28 17.45
CA ILE A 88 -4.25 2.96 18.20
C ILE A 88 -4.13 2.38 19.60
N GLN A 89 -5.26 2.22 20.31
CA GLN A 89 -5.28 1.65 21.65
C GLN A 89 -4.81 0.19 21.66
N LEU A 90 -5.17 -0.62 20.66
CA LEU A 90 -4.71 -2.00 20.55
C LEU A 90 -3.18 -2.06 20.43
N ASN A 91 -2.59 -1.26 19.54
CA ASN A 91 -1.14 -1.23 19.33
C ASN A 91 -0.40 -0.62 20.53
N ALA A 92 -0.95 0.40 21.19
CA ALA A 92 -0.38 0.97 22.41
C ALA A 92 -0.42 -0.03 23.58
N THR A 93 -1.47 -0.84 23.65
CA THR A 93 -1.61 -1.90 24.64
C THR A 93 -0.60 -3.03 24.42
N GLU A 94 -0.35 -3.41 23.16
CA GLU A 94 0.69 -4.39 22.83
C GLU A 94 2.07 -3.89 23.22
N TRP A 95 2.40 -2.64 22.87
CA TRP A 95 3.63 -1.99 23.31
C TRP A 95 3.77 -2.01 24.83
N LEU A 96 2.71 -1.65 25.56
CA LEU A 96 2.74 -1.62 27.02
C LEU A 96 3.11 -2.99 27.59
N LEU A 97 2.55 -4.07 27.04
CA LEU A 97 2.81 -5.43 27.49
C LEU A 97 4.20 -5.94 27.08
N ALA A 98 4.72 -5.49 25.95
CA ALA A 98 6.00 -5.93 25.40
C ALA A 98 7.20 -5.17 26.01
N GLU A 99 7.12 -3.84 26.00
CA GLU A 99 8.25 -2.93 26.22
C GLU A 99 7.93 -1.82 27.24
N GLY A 100 6.67 -1.69 27.66
CA GLY A 100 6.23 -0.60 28.54
C GLY A 100 6.65 -0.78 30.00
N GLU A 101 6.77 0.35 30.69
CA GLU A 101 7.01 0.43 32.13
C GLU A 101 5.87 1.17 32.83
N ILE A 102 5.58 0.79 34.08
CA ILE A 102 4.63 1.50 34.94
C ILE A 102 5.23 1.77 36.31
N LEU A 103 4.85 2.90 36.92
CA LEU A 103 5.24 3.21 38.29
C LEU A 103 4.43 2.37 39.29
N VAL A 104 5.12 1.55 40.08
CA VAL A 104 4.54 0.76 41.18
C VAL A 104 5.22 1.17 42.47
N HIS A 105 4.46 1.82 43.36
CA HIS A 105 4.97 2.42 44.60
C HIS A 105 6.11 3.44 44.38
N GLY A 106 6.10 4.13 43.24
CA GLY A 106 7.09 5.16 42.88
C GLY A 106 8.31 4.63 42.11
N GLU A 107 8.43 3.31 41.95
CA GLU A 107 9.52 2.69 41.21
C GLU A 107 9.04 2.26 39.81
N PRO A 108 9.80 2.53 38.74
CA PRO A 108 9.50 2.02 37.41
C PRO A 108 9.63 0.50 37.40
N LYS A 109 8.65 -0.18 36.79
CA LYS A 109 8.66 -1.62 36.60
C LYS A 109 8.29 -1.97 35.17
N PRO A 110 9.10 -2.80 34.47
CA PRO A 110 8.69 -3.41 33.22
C PRO A 110 7.40 -4.20 33.41
N VAL A 111 6.41 -3.92 32.57
CA VAL A 111 5.06 -4.49 32.69
C VAL A 111 5.10 -6.01 32.55
N SER A 112 5.89 -6.53 31.61
CA SER A 112 6.06 -7.97 31.38
C SER A 112 6.63 -8.68 32.61
N GLU A 113 7.71 -8.17 33.20
CA GLU A 113 8.30 -8.70 34.42
C GLU A 113 7.32 -8.67 35.59
N TYR A 114 6.56 -7.59 35.71
CA TYR A 114 5.60 -7.43 36.79
C TYR A 114 4.39 -8.38 36.66
N LEU A 115 3.92 -8.62 35.44
CA LEU A 115 2.88 -9.60 35.14
C LEU A 115 3.35 -11.04 35.40
N LEU A 116 4.60 -11.35 35.07
CA LEU A 116 5.18 -12.68 35.20
C LEU A 116 5.69 -12.97 36.62
N GLY A 117 6.00 -11.92 37.38
CA GLY A 117 6.60 -11.99 38.71
C GLY A 117 5.61 -12.24 39.87
N PRO A 118 6.12 -12.27 41.11
CA PRO A 118 5.30 -12.45 42.30
C PRO A 118 4.21 -11.39 42.43
N GLY A 119 2.97 -11.83 42.64
CA GLY A 119 1.80 -10.94 42.80
C GLY A 119 1.05 -10.62 41.51
N GLY A 120 1.59 -10.99 40.34
CA GLY A 120 0.94 -10.90 39.04
C GLY A 120 -0.29 -11.81 38.88
N PRO A 121 -1.00 -11.74 37.75
CA PRO A 121 -2.17 -12.59 37.48
C PRO A 121 -1.81 -14.08 37.37
N LEU A 122 -2.79 -14.94 37.64
CA LEU A 122 -2.67 -16.38 37.43
C LEU A 122 -2.84 -16.70 35.94
N PHE A 123 -1.73 -16.98 35.27
CA PHE A 123 -1.67 -17.46 33.89
C PHE A 123 -1.59 -18.99 33.82
N THR A 124 -2.16 -19.58 32.77
CA THR A 124 -1.79 -20.95 32.35
C THR A 124 -0.35 -20.96 31.85
N VAL A 125 0.23 -22.16 31.65
CA VAL A 125 1.58 -22.29 31.07
C VAL A 125 1.65 -21.62 29.69
N GLY A 126 0.64 -21.84 28.83
CA GLY A 126 0.59 -21.23 27.50
C GLY A 126 0.45 -19.71 27.54
N GLN A 127 -0.40 -19.18 28.43
CA GLN A 127 -0.55 -17.72 28.60
C GLN A 127 0.74 -17.08 29.14
N ARG A 128 1.40 -17.72 30.11
CA ARG A 128 2.68 -17.27 30.65
C ARG A 128 3.76 -17.24 29.57
N ARG A 129 3.84 -18.30 28.75
CA ARG A 129 4.77 -18.36 27.60
C ARG A 129 4.48 -17.25 26.59
N TRP A 130 3.22 -16.93 26.33
CA TRP A 130 2.84 -15.85 25.42
C TRP A 130 3.31 -14.48 25.91
N ILE A 131 3.06 -14.13 27.17
CA ILE A 131 3.50 -12.85 27.76
C ILE A 131 5.04 -12.77 27.82
N ALA A 132 5.73 -13.86 28.13
CA ALA A 132 7.20 -13.90 28.09
C ALA A 132 7.73 -13.67 26.66
N GLN A 133 7.19 -14.38 25.67
CA GLN A 133 7.57 -14.20 24.27
C GLN A 133 7.36 -12.75 23.80
N LEU A 134 6.28 -12.10 24.26
CA LEU A 134 5.94 -10.74 23.84
C LEU A 134 7.04 -9.73 24.24
N ALA A 135 7.64 -9.94 25.42
CA ALA A 135 8.74 -9.12 25.92
C ALA A 135 10.10 -9.45 25.27
N GLU A 136 10.30 -10.71 24.89
CA GLU A 136 11.57 -11.17 24.31
C GLU A 136 11.67 -10.90 22.80
N ARG A 137 10.54 -10.97 22.08
CA ARG A 137 10.53 -10.92 20.61
C ARG A 137 10.41 -9.48 20.12
N PRO A 138 11.28 -9.03 19.19
CA PRO A 138 11.30 -7.64 18.75
C PRO A 138 10.16 -7.33 17.78
N LEU A 139 9.68 -6.09 17.83
CA LEU A 139 8.82 -5.52 16.79
C LEU A 139 9.69 -5.24 15.55
N ARG A 140 9.38 -5.90 14.44
CA ARG A 140 10.17 -5.81 13.20
C ARG A 140 9.28 -5.41 12.04
N LEU A 141 9.90 -4.79 11.03
CA LEU A 141 9.23 -4.34 9.81
C LEU A 141 9.36 -5.38 8.70
N TYR A 142 8.23 -5.80 8.13
CA TYR A 142 8.17 -6.82 7.09
C TYR A 142 7.44 -6.31 5.84
N ASP A 143 7.92 -6.72 4.66
CA ASP A 143 7.19 -6.65 3.41
C ASP A 143 6.22 -7.86 3.34
N VAL A 144 4.92 -7.62 3.10
CA VAL A 144 3.94 -8.69 2.87
C VAL A 144 3.98 -9.12 1.41
N THR A 145 4.47 -10.33 1.13
CA THR A 145 4.70 -10.85 -0.23
C THR A 145 3.63 -11.82 -0.69
N ASP A 146 2.85 -12.39 0.22
CA ASP A 146 1.71 -13.24 -0.11
C ASP A 146 0.61 -13.11 0.95
N VAL A 147 -0.62 -13.27 0.50
CA VAL A 147 -1.81 -13.25 1.37
C VAL A 147 -2.74 -14.37 0.94
N VAL A 148 -3.05 -15.27 1.87
CA VAL A 148 -4.16 -16.21 1.72
C VAL A 148 -5.27 -15.74 2.66
N PRO A 149 -6.35 -15.12 2.15
CA PRO A 149 -7.34 -14.47 2.98
C PRO A 149 -7.96 -15.39 4.03
N GLY A 150 -7.96 -14.92 5.28
CA GLY A 150 -8.47 -15.66 6.43
C GLY A 150 -7.59 -16.80 6.92
N GLN A 151 -6.37 -16.96 6.40
CA GLN A 151 -5.50 -18.10 6.70
C GLN A 151 -4.06 -17.72 7.05
N GLN A 152 -3.36 -16.99 6.18
CA GLN A 152 -1.93 -16.74 6.38
C GLN A 152 -1.40 -15.51 5.62
N LEU A 153 -0.24 -15.05 6.07
CA LEU A 153 0.61 -14.07 5.38
C LEU A 153 2.01 -14.67 5.18
N THR A 154 2.66 -14.32 4.06
CA THR A 154 4.10 -14.55 3.88
C THR A 154 4.82 -13.21 4.03
N LEU A 155 5.81 -13.17 4.93
CA LEU A 155 6.51 -11.98 5.37
C LEU A 155 8.01 -12.08 5.04
N CYS A 156 8.58 -11.05 4.41
CA CYS A 156 10.02 -10.90 4.23
C CYS A 156 10.52 -9.72 5.08
N ASP A 157 11.64 -9.86 5.78
CA ASP A 157 12.18 -8.76 6.60
C ASP A 157 12.60 -7.58 5.72
N SER A 158 12.13 -6.37 6.03
CA SER A 158 12.37 -5.17 5.21
C SER A 158 13.80 -4.63 5.31
N LEU A 159 14.52 -4.96 6.37
CA LEU A 159 15.86 -4.45 6.68
C LEU A 159 16.94 -5.48 6.35
N ASP A 160 16.66 -6.77 6.55
CA ASP A 160 17.52 -7.90 6.25
C ASP A 160 17.03 -8.64 5.00
N ALA A 161 17.67 -8.35 3.86
CA ALA A 161 17.27 -8.91 2.57
C ALA A 161 17.54 -10.41 2.42
N GLU A 162 18.38 -11.00 3.28
CA GLU A 162 18.77 -12.40 3.23
C GLU A 162 18.01 -13.25 4.28
N ALA A 163 17.25 -12.61 5.18
CA ALA A 163 16.40 -13.30 6.14
C ALA A 163 15.35 -14.18 5.42
N PRO A 164 15.18 -15.46 5.82
CA PRO A 164 14.24 -16.35 5.17
C PRO A 164 12.80 -15.82 5.32
N PRO A 165 11.94 -16.02 4.30
CA PRO A 165 10.53 -15.68 4.42
C PRO A 165 9.85 -16.43 5.56
N ILE A 166 8.95 -15.76 6.26
CA ILE A 166 8.20 -16.32 7.40
C ILE A 166 6.73 -16.40 7.03
N ILE A 167 6.14 -17.59 7.20
CA ILE A 167 4.70 -17.80 7.04
C ILE A 167 4.06 -17.71 8.42
N VAL A 168 3.13 -16.76 8.58
CA VAL A 168 2.36 -16.59 9.81
C VAL A 168 0.90 -16.99 9.56
N ARG A 169 0.34 -17.81 10.45
CA ARG A 169 -1.08 -18.17 10.43
C ARG A 169 -1.86 -17.04 11.06
N GLU A 170 -2.66 -16.37 10.24
CA GLU A 170 -3.43 -15.21 10.66
C GLU A 170 -4.82 -15.22 10.05
N ARG A 171 -5.83 -15.01 10.91
CA ARG A 171 -7.23 -15.13 10.49
C ARG A 171 -7.86 -13.78 10.23
N SER A 172 -7.87 -12.89 11.21
CA SER A 172 -8.36 -11.52 11.06
C SER A 172 -7.36 -10.62 10.36
N GLY A 173 -6.06 -10.86 10.57
CA GLY A 173 -4.96 -10.06 10.03
C GLY A 173 -4.60 -10.35 8.56
N SER A 174 -5.11 -11.41 7.93
CA SER A 174 -4.78 -11.76 6.54
C SER A 174 -5.76 -11.16 5.53
N GLN A 175 -5.87 -9.83 5.51
CA GLN A 175 -6.71 -9.13 4.52
C GLN A 175 -5.98 -8.98 3.19
N ALA A 176 -6.68 -9.17 2.07
CA ALA A 176 -6.10 -9.05 0.73
C ALA A 176 -5.47 -7.68 0.46
N SER A 177 -5.95 -6.63 1.13
CA SER A 177 -5.41 -5.26 1.07
C SER A 177 -3.98 -5.12 1.61
N LEU A 178 -3.46 -6.13 2.33
CA LEU A 178 -2.09 -6.11 2.84
C LEU A 178 -1.05 -6.56 1.82
N LEU A 179 -1.43 -7.12 0.67
CA LEU A 179 -0.45 -7.55 -0.33
C LEU A 179 0.40 -6.35 -0.80
N GLY A 180 1.73 -6.46 -0.69
CA GLY A 180 2.66 -5.38 -1.04
C GLY A 180 2.74 -4.24 -0.01
N VAL A 181 2.04 -4.36 1.11
CA VAL A 181 2.10 -3.41 2.23
C VAL A 181 3.27 -3.76 3.15
N ARG A 182 3.85 -2.74 3.79
CA ARG A 182 4.82 -2.95 4.86
C ARG A 182 4.13 -2.90 6.20
N ILE A 183 4.39 -3.87 7.05
CA ILE A 183 3.79 -3.97 8.38
C ILE A 183 4.87 -4.14 9.44
N GLY A 184 4.77 -3.37 10.52
CA GLY A 184 5.44 -3.66 11.77
C GLY A 184 4.65 -4.69 12.55
N VAL A 185 5.26 -5.81 12.91
CA VAL A 185 4.61 -6.86 13.71
C VAL A 185 5.61 -7.58 14.61
N ARG A 186 5.11 -8.15 15.71
CA ARG A 186 5.82 -9.20 16.44
C ARG A 186 5.30 -10.56 15.98
N ILE A 187 6.24 -11.44 15.63
CA ILE A 187 5.94 -12.80 15.21
C ILE A 187 6.13 -13.72 16.41
N MET A 188 5.06 -14.37 16.83
CA MET A 188 4.95 -15.24 17.99
C MET A 188 5.05 -16.70 17.56
N GLU A 189 5.63 -17.55 18.40
CA GLU A 189 5.74 -18.99 18.13
C GLU A 189 4.67 -19.75 18.90
N VAL A 190 3.91 -20.56 18.17
CA VAL A 190 2.83 -21.38 18.68
C VAL A 190 3.04 -22.80 18.17
N ASP A 191 3.55 -23.65 19.05
CA ASP A 191 3.84 -25.06 18.77
C ASP A 191 4.70 -25.25 17.51
N ASP A 192 4.09 -25.56 16.36
CA ASP A 192 4.74 -25.85 15.08
C ASP A 192 4.66 -24.72 14.04
N HIS A 193 4.08 -23.56 14.40
CA HIS A 193 3.86 -22.46 13.47
C HIS A 193 4.05 -21.09 14.12
N TYR A 194 3.94 -20.05 13.30
CA TYR A 194 4.00 -18.66 13.73
C TYR A 194 2.63 -17.98 13.68
N GLU A 195 2.37 -17.11 14.65
CA GLU A 195 1.20 -16.21 14.71
C GLU A 195 1.70 -14.77 14.90
N LEU A 196 0.86 -13.76 14.73
CA LEU A 196 1.19 -12.39 15.14
C LEU A 196 0.78 -12.16 16.60
N SER A 197 1.39 -11.18 17.26
CA SER A 197 1.01 -10.78 18.63
C SER A 197 -0.42 -10.23 18.71
N GLY A 198 -0.99 -9.83 17.57
CA GLY A 198 -2.30 -9.20 17.43
C GLY A 198 -2.21 -7.73 17.02
N ALA A 199 -1.08 -7.07 17.27
CA ALA A 199 -0.81 -5.70 16.83
C ALA A 199 -0.20 -5.67 15.43
N VAL A 200 -0.72 -4.79 14.57
CA VAL A 200 -0.22 -4.58 13.20
C VAL A 200 -0.03 -3.09 12.98
N TYR A 201 1.21 -2.69 12.72
CA TYR A 201 1.61 -1.33 12.41
C TYR A 201 1.74 -1.19 10.89
N ALA A 202 0.62 -1.08 10.18
CA ALA A 202 0.61 -0.99 8.73
C ALA A 202 1.03 0.39 8.22
N PHE A 203 1.86 0.42 7.19
CA PHE A 203 2.30 1.64 6.51
C PHE A 203 1.70 1.73 5.10
N THR A 204 1.20 2.90 4.73
CA THR A 204 0.78 3.15 3.35
C THR A 204 1.94 2.91 2.37
N HIS A 205 1.62 2.67 1.09
CA HIS A 205 2.65 2.55 0.05
C HIS A 205 3.53 3.81 -0.07
N LEU A 206 3.04 4.97 0.36
CA LEU A 206 3.77 6.25 0.34
C LEU A 206 4.74 6.39 1.53
N THR A 207 4.31 5.95 2.72
CA THR A 207 5.08 6.13 3.97
C THR A 207 6.08 4.99 4.21
N GLY A 208 5.75 3.76 3.81
CA GLY A 208 6.58 2.58 4.06
C GLY A 208 8.05 2.70 3.62
N PRO A 209 8.36 3.16 2.39
CA PRO A 209 9.74 3.35 1.94
C PRO A 209 10.54 4.34 2.82
N ALA A 210 9.90 5.42 3.27
CA ALA A 210 10.53 6.42 4.13
C ALA A 210 10.88 5.83 5.51
N VAL A 211 10.00 4.97 6.05
CA VAL A 211 10.26 4.25 7.30
C VAL A 211 11.47 3.32 7.18
N VAL A 212 11.57 2.55 6.09
CA VAL A 212 12.74 1.69 5.82
C VAL A 212 14.02 2.52 5.77
N ALA A 213 14.02 3.64 5.03
CA ALA A 213 15.19 4.51 4.93
C ALA A 213 15.58 5.09 6.29
N ARG A 214 14.60 5.50 7.10
CA ARG A 214 14.83 6.01 8.47
C ARG A 214 15.41 4.94 9.39
N MET A 215 14.86 3.73 9.37
CA MET A 215 15.35 2.61 10.19
C MET A 215 16.77 2.19 9.78
N ARG A 216 17.06 2.10 8.47
CA ARG A 216 18.43 1.82 7.97
C ARG A 216 19.42 2.90 8.43
N LYS A 217 19.06 4.17 8.26
CA LYS A 217 19.89 5.29 8.74
C LYS A 217 20.15 5.19 10.25
N ALA A 218 19.14 4.84 11.04
CA ALA A 218 19.30 4.65 12.47
C ALA A 218 20.25 3.48 12.79
N MET A 219 20.16 2.36 12.07
CA MET A 219 21.09 1.24 12.21
C MET A 219 22.54 1.62 11.88
N ASP A 220 22.74 2.39 10.81
CA ASP A 220 24.08 2.79 10.34
C ASP A 220 24.78 3.75 11.33
N HIS A 221 24.02 4.55 12.06
CA HIS A 221 24.55 5.54 13.01
C HIS A 221 24.49 5.06 14.47
N PHE A 222 24.02 3.84 14.73
CA PHE A 222 23.84 3.34 16.09
C PHE A 222 25.17 2.88 16.70
N ASP A 223 25.63 3.60 17.73
CA ASP A 223 26.87 3.36 18.48
C ASP A 223 26.65 2.72 19.87
N GLY A 224 25.40 2.42 20.23
CA GLY A 224 25.01 1.77 21.49
C GLY A 224 25.24 0.25 21.53
N GLN A 225 24.79 -0.41 22.61
CA GLN A 225 24.93 -1.86 22.72
C GLN A 225 24.00 -2.57 21.75
N ALA A 226 24.44 -3.70 21.19
CA ALA A 226 23.63 -4.47 20.24
C ALA A 226 22.26 -4.90 20.82
N SER A 227 22.16 -5.06 22.15
CA SER A 227 20.92 -5.33 22.90
C SER A 227 19.89 -4.20 22.83
N ASP A 228 20.32 -2.96 22.61
CA ASP A 228 19.42 -1.79 22.65
C ASP A 228 18.88 -1.46 21.26
N ARG A 229 19.50 -2.00 20.21
CA ARG A 229 19.09 -1.80 18.81
C ARG A 229 17.62 -2.20 18.55
N PRO A 230 17.11 -3.35 19.04
CA PRO A 230 15.70 -3.69 18.82
C PRO A 230 14.74 -2.65 19.40
N HIS A 231 14.99 -2.14 20.61
CA HIS A 231 14.17 -1.10 21.24
C HIS A 231 14.21 0.21 20.45
N LEU A 232 15.39 0.61 19.95
CA LEU A 232 15.51 1.77 19.04
C LEU A 232 14.64 1.58 17.78
N LEU A 233 14.69 0.41 17.15
CA LEU A 233 13.91 0.14 15.95
C LEU A 233 12.41 0.05 16.22
N SER A 234 11.99 -0.56 17.34
CA SER A 234 10.60 -0.59 17.81
C SER A 234 10.05 0.83 17.98
N SER A 235 10.79 1.71 18.67
CA SER A 235 10.37 3.10 18.91
C SER A 235 10.27 3.92 17.62
N ILE A 236 11.21 3.76 16.69
CA ILE A 236 11.10 4.40 15.36
C ILE A 236 9.84 3.89 14.65
N LEU A 237 9.60 2.59 14.64
CA LEU A 237 8.46 2.00 13.96
C LEU A 237 7.13 2.52 14.52
N GLN A 238 6.97 2.51 15.83
CA GLN A 238 5.76 2.98 16.53
C GLN A 238 5.51 4.47 16.26
N ARG A 239 6.55 5.30 16.38
CA ARG A 239 6.43 6.75 16.13
C ARG A 239 6.08 7.05 14.68
N GLN A 240 6.73 6.40 13.72
CA GLN A 240 6.42 6.59 12.31
C GLN A 240 5.01 6.09 11.97
N TRP A 241 4.55 5.02 12.63
CA TRP A 241 3.20 4.53 12.44
C TRP A 241 2.16 5.51 12.97
N LEU A 242 2.36 6.02 14.20
CA LEU A 242 1.46 6.99 14.83
C LEU A 242 1.39 8.30 14.04
N ALA A 243 2.53 8.75 13.50
CA ALA A 243 2.60 9.97 12.67
C ALA A 243 1.67 9.93 11.45
N GLN A 244 1.30 8.75 10.93
CA GLN A 244 0.39 8.66 9.79
C GLN A 244 -1.02 9.19 10.07
N PHE A 245 -1.40 9.34 11.35
CA PHE A 245 -2.73 9.81 11.74
C PHE A 245 -2.83 11.32 11.90
N PHE A 246 -1.70 12.05 11.96
CA PHE A 246 -1.69 13.49 12.18
C PHE A 246 -0.72 14.26 11.27
N ALA A 247 0.33 13.61 10.78
CA ALA A 247 1.30 14.25 9.90
C ALA A 247 0.79 14.29 8.45
N PRO A 248 1.18 15.32 7.68
CA PRO A 248 0.91 15.36 6.25
C PRO A 248 1.49 14.13 5.54
N VAL A 249 0.73 13.56 4.60
CA VAL A 249 1.19 12.44 3.80
C VAL A 249 2.41 12.87 2.96
N PRO A 250 3.55 12.16 3.02
CA PRO A 250 4.71 12.48 2.22
C PRO A 250 4.39 12.19 0.74
N MET A 251 4.27 13.26 -0.06
CA MET A 251 4.01 13.15 -1.48
C MET A 251 5.33 13.01 -2.25
N PRO A 252 5.42 12.09 -3.24
CA PRO A 252 6.58 12.00 -4.10
C PRO A 252 6.69 13.27 -4.96
N ALA A 253 7.91 13.60 -5.38
CA ALA A 253 8.12 14.64 -6.37
C ALA A 253 7.66 14.15 -7.75
N PHE A 254 6.62 14.78 -8.31
CA PHE A 254 6.15 14.48 -9.67
C PHE A 254 7.04 15.21 -10.68
N ARG A 255 7.66 14.44 -11.58
CA ARG A 255 8.54 14.96 -12.63
C ARG A 255 8.18 14.37 -13.98
N ASP A 256 8.25 15.20 -15.02
CA ASP A 256 8.12 14.72 -16.38
C ASP A 256 9.26 13.75 -16.71
N ALA A 257 8.93 12.58 -17.24
CA ALA A 257 9.91 11.50 -17.44
C ALA A 257 11.00 11.88 -18.45
N TYR A 258 10.71 12.77 -19.40
CA TYR A 258 11.67 13.19 -20.41
C TYR A 258 12.44 14.45 -20.01
N SER A 259 11.75 15.54 -19.65
CA SER A 259 12.43 16.81 -19.31
C SER A 259 13.03 16.81 -17.91
N GLY A 260 12.56 15.94 -17.01
CA GLY A 260 12.93 15.92 -15.60
C GLY A 260 12.37 17.10 -14.79
N GLU A 261 11.59 17.99 -15.43
CA GLU A 261 11.02 19.17 -14.79
C GLU A 261 9.91 18.78 -13.80
N PRO A 262 9.72 19.56 -12.71
CA PRO A 262 8.56 19.40 -11.85
C PRO A 262 7.27 19.47 -12.67
N MET A 263 6.38 18.52 -12.45
CA MET A 263 5.08 18.52 -13.11
C MET A 263 4.18 19.59 -12.52
N LEU A 264 3.48 20.30 -13.39
CA LEU A 264 2.40 21.21 -13.07
C LEU A 264 1.39 21.04 -14.20
N LEU A 265 0.21 20.50 -13.88
CA LEU A 265 -0.80 20.23 -14.89
C LEU A 265 -1.45 21.55 -15.26
N ILE A 266 -1.26 22.00 -16.50
CA ILE A 266 -1.70 23.32 -16.94
C ILE A 266 -2.68 23.15 -18.08
N THR A 267 -3.84 23.78 -17.96
CA THR A 267 -4.89 23.76 -18.98
C THR A 267 -5.16 25.19 -19.44
N ASP A 268 -4.86 25.48 -20.70
CA ASP A 268 -5.26 26.73 -21.34
C ASP A 268 -6.64 26.58 -21.98
N HIS A 269 -7.57 27.48 -21.66
CA HIS A 269 -8.91 27.49 -22.20
C HIS A 269 -9.02 28.53 -23.31
N TYR A 270 -9.62 28.11 -24.43
CA TYR A 270 -9.83 28.96 -25.59
C TYR A 270 -11.29 28.94 -26.02
N ARG A 271 -11.78 30.10 -26.48
CA ARG A 271 -12.99 30.18 -27.28
C ARG A 271 -12.64 29.98 -28.75
N VAL A 272 -13.35 29.09 -29.43
CA VAL A 272 -13.26 28.87 -30.86
C VAL A 272 -14.20 29.82 -31.58
N LYS A 273 -13.66 30.63 -32.49
CA LYS A 273 -14.39 31.54 -33.37
C LYS A 273 -14.63 30.93 -34.74
N ASP A 274 -13.65 30.16 -35.24
CA ASP A 274 -13.73 29.47 -36.53
C ASP A 274 -13.21 28.04 -36.39
N ARG A 275 -14.14 27.09 -36.34
CA ARG A 275 -13.82 25.68 -36.13
C ARG A 275 -13.15 25.04 -37.35
N ALA A 276 -13.55 25.46 -38.55
CA ALA A 276 -13.01 24.89 -39.79
C ALA A 276 -11.56 25.35 -39.98
N ALA A 277 -11.28 26.64 -39.75
CA ALA A 277 -9.93 27.18 -39.79
C ALA A 277 -9.02 26.52 -38.74
N LEU A 278 -9.50 26.36 -37.49
CA LEU A 278 -8.73 25.69 -36.44
C LEU A 278 -8.36 24.25 -36.82
N THR A 279 -9.33 23.48 -37.30
CA THR A 279 -9.11 22.08 -37.73
C THR A 279 -8.09 22.02 -38.86
N GLN A 280 -8.24 22.87 -39.88
CA GLN A 280 -7.33 22.92 -41.02
C GLN A 280 -5.90 23.29 -40.59
N SER A 281 -5.74 24.29 -39.73
CA SER A 281 -4.43 24.72 -39.24
C SER A 281 -3.71 23.64 -38.44
N LEU A 282 -4.44 22.93 -37.56
CA LEU A 282 -3.87 21.84 -36.76
C LEU A 282 -3.49 20.64 -37.62
N SER A 283 -4.38 20.20 -38.53
CA SER A 283 -4.11 19.09 -39.45
C SER A 283 -3.00 19.37 -40.47
N ALA A 284 -2.61 20.63 -40.64
CA ALA A 284 -1.49 21.01 -41.51
C ALA A 284 -0.12 20.87 -40.83
N GLN A 285 -0.06 20.71 -39.50
CA GLN A 285 1.20 20.58 -38.78
C GLN A 285 1.72 19.15 -38.85
N SER A 286 3.02 18.99 -39.14
CA SER A 286 3.66 17.67 -39.19
C SER A 286 3.91 17.06 -37.82
N ASP A 287 3.97 17.90 -36.77
CA ASP A 287 4.20 17.49 -35.38
C ASP A 287 2.88 17.34 -34.59
N VAL A 288 1.73 17.34 -35.27
CA VAL A 288 0.40 17.16 -34.68
C VAL A 288 -0.29 15.96 -35.31
N ASP A 289 -0.80 15.08 -34.46
CA ASP A 289 -1.64 13.95 -34.88
C ASP A 289 -2.99 13.99 -34.15
N GLY A 290 -4.02 13.43 -34.77
CA GLY A 290 -5.39 13.39 -34.26
C GLY A 290 -6.40 14.21 -35.05
N ASP A 291 -7.62 14.28 -34.52
CA ASP A 291 -8.76 14.87 -35.20
C ASP A 291 -9.75 15.55 -34.24
N ARG A 292 -10.84 16.05 -34.84
CA ARG A 292 -11.89 16.80 -34.14
C ARG A 292 -12.82 15.94 -33.28
N GLU A 293 -12.87 14.64 -33.54
CA GLU A 293 -13.80 13.70 -32.90
C GLU A 293 -13.18 13.12 -31.63
N SER A 294 -11.85 13.13 -31.57
CA SER A 294 -11.04 12.72 -30.42
C SER A 294 -10.35 13.92 -29.77
N ALA A 295 -9.07 14.10 -30.07
CA ALA A 295 -8.23 15.20 -29.65
C ALA A 295 -7.05 15.31 -30.60
N TRP A 296 -6.37 16.46 -30.61
CA TRP A 296 -5.07 16.58 -31.24
C TRP A 296 -3.95 16.48 -30.23
N ASN A 297 -2.87 15.79 -30.57
CA ASN A 297 -1.68 15.69 -29.75
C ASN A 297 -0.49 16.24 -30.52
N ARG A 298 0.25 17.15 -29.88
CA ARG A 298 1.51 17.65 -30.42
C ARG A 298 2.66 16.82 -29.87
N PHE A 299 3.51 16.31 -30.76
CA PHE A 299 4.61 15.43 -30.42
C PHE A 299 5.98 16.09 -30.62
N ILE A 300 6.97 15.59 -29.88
CA ILE A 300 8.39 15.86 -30.12
C ILE A 300 9.16 14.55 -30.22
N ASP A 301 10.23 14.56 -31.01
CA ASP A 301 11.23 13.50 -30.99
C ASP A 301 12.21 13.73 -29.84
N CYS A 302 12.25 12.78 -28.93
CA CYS A 302 13.09 12.83 -27.75
C CYS A 302 14.50 12.29 -28.03
N LYS A 303 15.49 12.75 -27.26
CA LYS A 303 16.90 12.32 -27.39
C LYS A 303 17.13 10.82 -27.17
N ASP A 304 16.18 10.14 -26.54
CA ASP A 304 16.19 8.70 -26.30
C ASP A 304 15.57 7.89 -27.45
N GLY A 305 15.19 8.54 -28.56
CA GLY A 305 14.64 7.91 -29.75
C GLY A 305 13.13 7.62 -29.68
N GLU A 306 12.47 8.04 -28.60
CA GLU A 306 11.03 7.92 -28.43
C GLU A 306 10.32 9.21 -28.87
N THR A 307 9.07 9.10 -29.31
CA THR A 307 8.22 10.25 -29.62
C THR A 307 7.25 10.48 -28.46
N ARG A 308 7.16 11.71 -27.94
CA ARG A 308 6.32 12.01 -26.77
C ARG A 308 5.42 13.22 -26.98
N SER A 309 4.19 13.13 -26.48
CA SER A 309 3.24 14.25 -26.49
C SER A 309 3.64 15.31 -25.47
N VAL A 310 3.76 16.55 -25.93
CA VAL A 310 4.05 17.76 -25.13
C VAL A 310 2.82 18.63 -24.90
N ALA A 311 1.77 18.46 -25.71
CA ALA A 311 0.51 19.16 -25.58
C ALA A 311 -0.65 18.31 -26.12
N THR A 312 -1.80 18.36 -25.44
CA THR A 312 -3.04 17.74 -25.92
C THR A 312 -4.12 18.80 -26.07
N ILE A 313 -4.66 18.97 -27.27
CA ILE A 313 -5.76 19.88 -27.59
C ILE A 313 -7.07 19.08 -27.53
N ASN A 314 -7.88 19.30 -26.51
CA ASN A 314 -9.16 18.63 -26.34
C ASN A 314 -10.30 19.51 -26.85
N VAL A 315 -11.25 18.90 -27.55
CA VAL A 315 -12.52 19.54 -27.90
C VAL A 315 -13.47 19.38 -26.73
N GLU A 316 -13.95 20.50 -26.15
CA GLU A 316 -14.95 20.43 -25.08
C GLU A 316 -16.35 20.14 -25.68
N THR A 317 -17.25 19.59 -24.85
CA THR A 317 -18.65 19.33 -25.22
C THR A 317 -19.38 20.59 -25.72
N SER A 318 -18.97 21.77 -25.27
CA SER A 318 -19.43 23.04 -25.85
C SER A 318 -18.70 23.32 -27.17
N ALA A 319 -19.48 23.41 -28.25
CA ALA A 319 -18.98 23.59 -29.61
C ALA A 319 -18.17 24.89 -29.86
N ASP A 320 -18.11 25.83 -28.91
CA ASP A 320 -17.30 27.05 -28.99
C ASP A 320 -16.05 27.02 -28.11
N ARG A 321 -15.63 25.87 -27.56
CA ARG A 321 -14.43 25.78 -26.71
C ARG A 321 -13.48 24.67 -27.12
N VAL A 322 -12.21 24.90 -26.78
CA VAL A 322 -11.14 23.90 -26.75
C VAL A 322 -10.25 24.18 -25.55
N THR A 323 -9.60 23.13 -25.05
CA THR A 323 -8.54 23.25 -24.06
C THR A 323 -7.23 22.75 -24.63
N VAL A 324 -6.12 23.31 -24.14
CA VAL A 324 -4.78 22.78 -24.41
C VAL A 324 -4.14 22.42 -23.08
N PHE A 325 -3.83 21.13 -22.92
CA PHE A 325 -3.26 20.55 -21.71
C PHE A 325 -1.75 20.37 -21.85
N TYR A 326 -1.02 20.73 -20.79
CA TYR A 326 0.43 20.61 -20.68
C TYR A 326 0.82 20.00 -19.32
N LYS A 327 1.97 19.32 -19.28
CA LYS A 327 2.47 18.63 -18.08
C LYS A 327 3.48 19.45 -17.25
N THR A 328 4.07 20.48 -17.85
CA THR A 328 5.09 21.33 -17.20
C THR A 328 4.87 22.80 -17.56
N GLN A 329 5.39 23.70 -16.71
CA GLN A 329 5.34 25.15 -16.94
C GLN A 329 5.98 25.53 -18.28
N ARG A 330 7.17 24.98 -18.58
CA ARG A 330 7.87 25.27 -19.83
C ARG A 330 7.07 24.82 -21.05
N TYR A 331 6.51 23.60 -21.03
CA TYR A 331 5.65 23.15 -22.14
C TYR A 331 4.43 24.04 -22.33
N ALA A 332 3.84 24.58 -21.25
CA ALA A 332 2.70 25.49 -21.36
C ALA A 332 3.10 26.87 -21.91
N ASP A 333 4.26 27.39 -21.54
CA ASP A 333 4.72 28.71 -21.99
C ASP A 333 5.15 28.68 -23.46
N GLU A 334 5.93 27.68 -23.84
CA GLU A 334 6.33 27.46 -25.24
C GLU A 334 5.14 27.01 -26.10
N GLY A 335 4.33 26.10 -25.57
CA GLY A 335 3.18 25.51 -26.24
C GLY A 335 2.08 26.52 -26.52
N ARG A 336 1.84 27.48 -25.63
CA ARG A 336 0.88 28.55 -25.88
C ARG A 336 1.28 29.45 -27.04
N VAL A 337 2.55 29.88 -27.08
CA VAL A 337 3.08 30.69 -28.18
C VAL A 337 2.93 29.95 -29.50
N TRP A 338 3.26 28.64 -29.51
CA TRP A 338 3.06 27.78 -30.67
C TRP A 338 1.58 27.67 -31.06
N PHE A 339 0.69 27.34 -30.12
CA PHE A 339 -0.72 27.08 -30.41
C PHE A 339 -1.42 28.33 -30.94
N GLU A 340 -1.16 29.50 -30.36
CA GLU A 340 -1.71 30.78 -30.85
C GLU A 340 -1.15 31.14 -32.24
N SER A 341 0.10 30.79 -32.54
CA SER A 341 0.68 30.98 -33.87
C SER A 341 0.04 30.07 -34.93
N VAL A 342 -0.33 28.84 -34.57
CA VAL A 342 -0.96 27.87 -35.49
C VAL A 342 -2.45 28.18 -35.67
N ALA A 343 -3.15 28.40 -34.57
CA ALA A 343 -4.60 28.64 -34.58
C ALA A 343 -4.97 30.04 -35.07
N GLY A 344 -4.10 31.04 -34.88
CA GLY A 344 -4.34 32.41 -35.30
C GLY A 344 -5.66 32.97 -34.77
N ASP A 345 -6.40 33.68 -35.63
CA ASP A 345 -7.69 34.29 -35.29
C ASP A 345 -8.83 33.27 -35.10
N ALA A 346 -8.61 31.98 -35.37
CA ALA A 346 -9.61 30.93 -35.19
C ALA A 346 -9.99 30.73 -33.71
N VAL A 347 -9.13 31.16 -32.78
CA VAL A 347 -9.34 31.03 -31.34
C VAL A 347 -9.16 32.37 -30.61
N ARG A 348 -9.56 32.39 -29.34
CA ARG A 348 -9.27 33.45 -28.39
C ARG A 348 -8.98 32.84 -27.03
N PHE A 349 -7.81 33.12 -26.48
CA PHE A 349 -7.46 32.72 -25.11
C PHE A 349 -8.45 33.31 -24.10
N LEU A 350 -8.86 32.49 -23.13
CA LEU A 350 -9.79 32.86 -22.06
C LEU A 350 -9.06 32.89 -20.72
N SER A 351 -8.49 31.75 -20.31
CA SER A 351 -7.90 31.56 -18.99
C SER A 351 -6.91 30.42 -19.00
N ARG A 352 -6.03 30.39 -17.99
CA ARG A 352 -5.12 29.29 -17.69
C ARG A 352 -5.48 28.74 -16.32
N GLU A 353 -5.67 27.44 -16.23
CA GLU A 353 -5.81 26.69 -14.99
C GLU A 353 -4.50 25.97 -14.68
N LEU A 354 -4.12 25.92 -13.40
CA LEU A 354 -2.93 25.23 -12.91
C LEU A 354 -3.37 24.27 -11.80
N SER A 355 -2.95 23.02 -11.89
CA SER A 355 -3.23 22.00 -10.90
C SER A 355 -1.93 21.28 -10.52
N ASP A 356 -1.63 21.29 -9.22
CA ASP A 356 -0.54 20.53 -8.66
C ASP A 356 -0.96 19.04 -8.53
N PRO A 357 -0.23 18.08 -9.16
CA PRO A 357 -0.55 16.66 -9.07
C PRO A 357 -0.61 16.14 -7.62
N ALA A 358 0.24 16.66 -6.73
CA ALA A 358 0.22 16.23 -5.33
C ALA A 358 -1.07 16.67 -4.64
N GLY A 359 -1.48 17.93 -4.82
CA GLY A 359 -2.78 18.43 -4.36
C GLY A 359 -3.98 17.66 -4.93
N LEU A 360 -3.94 17.26 -6.21
CA LEU A 360 -5.01 16.46 -6.83
C LEU A 360 -5.13 15.08 -6.18
N LEU A 361 -4.00 14.41 -5.91
CA LEU A 361 -3.98 13.11 -5.26
C LEU A 361 -4.48 13.15 -3.82
N LEU A 362 -4.11 14.18 -3.05
CA LEU A 362 -4.56 14.35 -1.67
C LEU A 362 -6.08 14.60 -1.57
N ASN A 363 -6.65 15.26 -2.59
CA ASN A 363 -8.07 15.60 -2.62
C ASN A 363 -8.93 14.57 -3.36
N MET A 364 -8.34 13.49 -3.90
CA MET A 364 -9.12 12.41 -4.50
C MET A 364 -9.86 11.63 -3.42
N PRO A 365 -11.21 11.48 -3.50
CA PRO A 365 -11.96 10.71 -2.52
C PRO A 365 -11.49 9.25 -2.50
N ALA A 366 -11.16 8.74 -1.31
CA ALA A 366 -10.79 7.35 -1.13
C ALA A 366 -11.92 6.43 -1.63
N GLY A 367 -11.60 5.53 -2.57
CA GLY A 367 -12.54 4.53 -3.08
C GLY A 367 -13.50 5.03 -4.17
N GLN A 368 -13.41 6.28 -4.64
CA GLN A 368 -14.03 6.62 -5.91
C GLN A 368 -13.14 6.11 -7.04
N PRO A 369 -13.64 5.24 -7.94
CA PRO A 369 -12.92 4.96 -9.16
C PRO A 369 -12.64 6.31 -9.81
N ALA A 370 -11.40 6.53 -10.27
CA ALA A 370 -11.16 7.60 -11.21
C ALA A 370 -12.26 7.46 -12.26
N LYS A 371 -13.09 8.51 -12.40
CA LYS A 371 -14.05 8.56 -13.49
C LYS A 371 -13.21 8.17 -14.71
N PRO A 372 -13.59 7.14 -15.50
CA PRO A 372 -12.87 6.87 -16.73
C PRO A 372 -12.68 8.23 -17.37
N ALA A 373 -11.43 8.66 -17.58
CA ALA A 373 -11.22 9.77 -18.50
C ALA A 373 -12.07 9.37 -19.69
N ASP A 374 -13.06 10.20 -20.06
CA ASP A 374 -14.00 9.88 -21.14
C ASP A 374 -13.12 9.50 -22.32
N ALA A 375 -12.88 8.20 -22.44
CA ALA A 375 -12.15 7.61 -23.53
C ALA A 375 -13.27 7.49 -24.52
N ASP A 376 -13.59 8.62 -25.13
CA ASP A 376 -14.22 8.72 -26.44
C ASP A 376 -13.22 8.11 -27.44
N GLY A 377 -12.97 6.82 -27.24
CA GLY A 377 -12.17 5.94 -28.07
C GLY A 377 -13.07 4.78 -28.42
N ASP A 378 -13.32 4.64 -29.71
CA ASP A 378 -14.17 3.67 -30.42
C ASP A 378 -13.76 2.19 -30.23
N LEU A 379 -13.01 1.88 -29.16
CA LEU A 379 -12.44 0.57 -28.90
C LEU A 379 -13.38 -0.27 -28.05
N SER A 380 -13.78 -1.43 -28.58
CA SER A 380 -14.43 -2.46 -27.78
C SER A 380 -13.56 -2.87 -26.58
N PRO A 381 -14.15 -3.38 -25.47
CA PRO A 381 -13.39 -3.87 -24.33
C PRO A 381 -12.29 -4.89 -24.68
N GLU A 382 -12.54 -5.74 -25.68
CA GLU A 382 -11.57 -6.69 -26.22
C GLU A 382 -10.40 -5.99 -26.95
N ALA A 383 -10.68 -5.01 -27.81
CA ALA A 383 -9.64 -4.27 -28.53
C ALA A 383 -8.76 -3.46 -27.56
N LEU A 384 -9.37 -2.88 -26.51
CA LEU A 384 -8.63 -2.23 -25.42
C LEU A 384 -7.75 -3.23 -24.66
N ALA A 385 -8.26 -4.44 -24.37
CA ALA A 385 -7.48 -5.48 -23.71
C ALA A 385 -6.27 -5.93 -24.54
N GLU A 386 -6.42 -6.07 -25.86
CA GLU A 386 -5.31 -6.42 -26.75
C GLU A 386 -4.23 -5.33 -26.77
N LEU A 387 -4.62 -4.05 -26.86
CA LEU A 387 -3.70 -2.92 -26.82
C LEU A 387 -2.93 -2.83 -25.49
N VAL A 388 -3.63 -3.00 -24.37
CA VAL A 388 -3.00 -3.00 -23.04
C VAL A 388 -2.08 -4.21 -22.89
N GLU A 389 -2.45 -5.39 -23.40
CA GLU A 389 -1.61 -6.58 -23.33
C GLU A 389 -0.30 -6.42 -24.12
N ASP A 390 -0.37 -5.91 -25.36
CA ASP A 390 0.81 -5.61 -26.16
C ASP A 390 1.72 -4.57 -25.48
N THR A 391 1.11 -3.53 -24.90
CA THR A 391 1.83 -2.50 -24.14
C THR A 391 2.51 -3.06 -22.90
N LEU A 392 1.81 -3.88 -22.10
CA LEU A 392 2.39 -4.54 -20.92
C LEU A 392 3.54 -5.47 -21.32
N ARG A 393 3.40 -6.24 -22.41
CA ARG A 393 4.46 -7.13 -22.90
C ARG A 393 5.71 -6.36 -23.32
N ARG A 394 5.55 -5.22 -24.03
CA ARG A 394 6.68 -4.34 -24.38
C ARG A 394 7.32 -3.74 -23.13
N MET A 395 6.51 -3.20 -22.23
CA MET A 395 6.98 -2.53 -21.01
C MET A 395 7.77 -3.48 -20.11
N TYR A 396 7.30 -4.73 -19.97
CA TYR A 396 7.94 -5.74 -19.13
C TYR A 396 8.94 -6.64 -19.87
N ALA A 397 9.25 -6.36 -21.15
CA ALA A 397 10.12 -7.22 -21.96
C ALA A 397 11.53 -7.41 -21.36
N LYS A 398 12.08 -6.34 -20.76
CA LYS A 398 13.40 -6.34 -20.11
C LYS A 398 13.35 -6.49 -18.59
N TRP A 399 12.15 -6.57 -18.02
CA TRP A 399 11.95 -6.62 -16.57
C TRP A 399 12.76 -7.71 -15.85
N PRO A 400 12.90 -8.94 -16.38
CA PRO A 400 13.71 -9.97 -15.73
C PRO A 400 15.19 -9.59 -15.54
N ASP A 401 15.70 -8.68 -16.37
CA ASP A 401 17.11 -8.31 -16.48
C ASP A 401 17.38 -6.85 -16.07
N GLU A 402 16.35 -6.13 -15.60
CA GLU A 402 16.45 -4.75 -15.13
C GLU A 402 16.53 -4.69 -13.60
N PRO A 403 17.46 -3.89 -13.02
CA PRO A 403 17.54 -3.66 -11.58
C PRO A 403 16.26 -3.07 -11.01
N ILE A 404 15.70 -3.70 -9.96
CA ILE A 404 14.48 -3.22 -9.30
C ILE A 404 14.81 -2.71 -7.90
N PRO A 405 14.45 -1.45 -7.53
CA PRO A 405 14.68 -0.92 -6.19
C PRO A 405 14.08 -1.78 -5.06
N ALA A 406 12.89 -2.35 -5.28
CA ALA A 406 12.22 -3.27 -4.34
C ALA A 406 12.98 -4.59 -4.10
N LEU A 407 13.93 -4.93 -4.98
CA LEU A 407 14.83 -6.09 -4.87
C LEU A 407 16.25 -5.67 -4.48
N ALA A 408 16.39 -4.53 -3.77
CA ALA A 408 17.68 -3.95 -3.37
C ALA A 408 18.62 -3.71 -4.57
N GLY A 409 18.06 -3.34 -5.72
CA GLY A 409 18.82 -3.08 -6.95
C GLY A 409 19.30 -4.35 -7.68
N LYS A 410 18.93 -5.55 -7.22
CA LYS A 410 19.10 -6.78 -8.00
C LYS A 410 18.07 -6.83 -9.13
N THR A 411 18.43 -7.52 -10.21
CA THR A 411 17.45 -7.95 -11.23
C THR A 411 16.60 -9.09 -10.68
N PRO A 412 15.38 -9.32 -11.18
CA PRO A 412 14.61 -10.51 -10.82
C PRO A 412 15.38 -11.82 -11.00
N ARG A 413 16.15 -11.99 -12.09
CA ARG A 413 17.00 -13.18 -12.30
C ARG A 413 18.06 -13.38 -11.22
N GLN A 414 18.67 -12.31 -10.73
CA GLN A 414 19.65 -12.39 -9.65
C GLN A 414 18.99 -12.60 -8.29
N ALA A 415 17.79 -12.06 -8.08
CA ALA A 415 17.10 -12.15 -6.81
C ALA A 415 16.58 -13.57 -6.52
N ILE A 416 16.13 -14.31 -7.54
CA ILE A 416 15.59 -15.66 -7.34
C ILE A 416 16.60 -16.71 -6.84
N ASP A 417 17.89 -16.38 -6.82
CA ASP A 417 18.97 -17.27 -6.34
C ASP A 417 18.95 -17.49 -4.81
N THR A 418 18.16 -16.71 -4.06
CA THR A 418 17.97 -16.91 -2.61
C THR A 418 16.50 -17.14 -2.26
N PRO A 419 16.17 -17.88 -1.19
CA PRO A 419 14.77 -18.08 -0.78
C PRO A 419 14.02 -16.76 -0.53
N ALA A 420 14.70 -15.79 0.09
CA ALA A 420 14.14 -14.46 0.35
C ALA A 420 13.91 -13.67 -0.94
N GLY A 421 14.89 -13.67 -1.84
CA GLY A 421 14.76 -12.95 -3.11
C GLY A 421 13.74 -13.59 -4.05
N LEU A 422 13.65 -14.93 -4.08
CA LEU A 422 12.59 -15.65 -4.79
C LEU A 422 11.20 -15.23 -4.31
N GLU A 423 10.97 -15.20 -3.00
CA GLU A 423 9.66 -14.83 -2.46
C GLU A 423 9.33 -13.35 -2.68
N ARG A 424 10.32 -12.45 -2.61
CA ARG A 424 10.15 -11.04 -2.99
C ARG A 424 9.75 -10.87 -4.46
N VAL A 425 10.37 -11.62 -5.37
CA VAL A 425 10.02 -11.63 -6.80
C VAL A 425 8.60 -12.15 -7.00
N LYS A 426 8.21 -13.25 -6.34
CA LYS A 426 6.83 -13.75 -6.36
C LYS A 426 5.84 -12.71 -5.84
N GLY A 427 6.17 -12.01 -4.76
CA GLY A 427 5.34 -10.95 -4.21
C GLY A 427 5.12 -9.79 -5.18
N LEU A 428 6.15 -9.36 -5.92
CA LEU A 428 6.00 -8.36 -6.98
C LEU A 428 5.04 -8.80 -8.08
N LEU A 429 5.18 -10.05 -8.55
CA LEU A 429 4.29 -10.58 -9.58
C LEU A 429 2.84 -10.66 -9.11
N ARG A 430 2.59 -11.13 -7.88
CA ARG A 430 1.26 -11.14 -7.27
C ARG A 430 0.68 -9.73 -7.14
N LEU A 431 1.51 -8.73 -6.82
CA LEU A 431 1.08 -7.33 -6.73
C LEU A 431 0.69 -6.76 -8.10
N TYR A 432 1.45 -7.08 -9.16
CA TYR A 432 1.11 -6.67 -10.52
C TYR A 432 -0.21 -7.30 -10.97
N GLU A 433 -0.40 -8.60 -10.72
CA GLU A 433 -1.63 -9.33 -11.03
C GLU A 433 -2.84 -8.76 -10.26
N ALA A 434 -2.66 -8.42 -8.98
CA ALA A 434 -3.71 -7.78 -8.18
C ALA A 434 -4.09 -6.39 -8.73
N SER A 435 -3.08 -5.58 -9.07
CA SER A 435 -3.28 -4.24 -9.65
C SER A 435 -4.01 -4.32 -10.99
N GLU A 436 -3.61 -5.26 -11.84
CA GLU A 436 -4.20 -5.50 -13.15
C GLU A 436 -5.65 -5.98 -13.03
N LYS A 437 -5.95 -6.87 -12.08
CA LYS A 437 -7.33 -7.30 -11.81
C LYS A 437 -8.25 -6.13 -11.46
N GLN A 438 -7.75 -5.20 -10.63
CA GLN A 438 -8.50 -4.01 -10.27
C GLN A 438 -8.70 -3.07 -11.47
N GLN A 439 -7.64 -2.79 -12.24
CA GLN A 439 -7.71 -1.91 -13.41
C GLN A 439 -8.63 -2.49 -14.50
N ALA A 440 -8.52 -3.77 -14.79
CA ALA A 440 -9.37 -4.45 -15.77
C ALA A 440 -10.85 -4.35 -15.39
N ALA A 441 -11.19 -4.53 -14.12
CA ALA A 441 -12.55 -4.39 -13.62
C ALA A 441 -13.08 -2.95 -13.75
N GLN A 442 -12.25 -1.94 -13.47
CA GLN A 442 -12.61 -0.52 -13.65
C GLN A 442 -12.81 -0.15 -15.12
N GLN A 443 -12.03 -0.75 -16.02
CA GLN A 443 -12.07 -0.51 -17.46
C GLN A 443 -13.09 -1.40 -18.19
N GLY A 444 -13.76 -2.32 -17.48
CA GLY A 444 -14.73 -3.25 -18.08
C GLY A 444 -14.13 -4.23 -19.08
N ARG A 445 -12.83 -4.49 -19.02
CA ARG A 445 -12.10 -5.39 -19.94
C ARG A 445 -11.67 -6.68 -19.25
N ARG A 446 -11.26 -7.69 -20.02
CA ARG A 446 -10.64 -8.90 -19.47
C ARG A 446 -9.32 -8.59 -18.76
N THR A 447 -9.00 -9.38 -17.73
CA THR A 447 -7.71 -9.36 -17.04
C THR A 447 -6.62 -9.95 -17.93
N ILE A 448 -5.46 -9.29 -17.96
CA ILE A 448 -4.28 -9.73 -18.70
C ILE A 448 -3.42 -10.58 -17.78
N SER A 449 -2.96 -11.73 -18.28
CA SER A 449 -2.11 -12.63 -17.50
C SER A 449 -0.66 -12.18 -17.52
N PHE A 450 -0.03 -12.18 -16.35
CA PHE A 450 1.41 -11.98 -16.17
C PHE A 450 2.22 -13.29 -16.26
N ASP A 451 1.61 -14.38 -16.74
CA ASP A 451 2.25 -15.70 -16.91
C ASP A 451 3.61 -15.65 -17.64
N PHE A 452 3.73 -14.74 -18.61
CA PHE A 452 4.97 -14.57 -19.37
C PHE A 452 6.17 -14.17 -18.48
N LEU A 453 5.95 -13.45 -17.37
CA LEU A 453 7.01 -13.10 -16.42
C LEU A 453 7.41 -14.27 -15.54
N TRP A 454 6.44 -15.06 -15.08
CA TRP A 454 6.70 -16.32 -14.35
C TRP A 454 7.54 -17.27 -15.21
N GLN A 455 7.15 -17.45 -16.48
CA GLN A 455 7.86 -18.28 -17.45
C GLN A 455 9.26 -17.76 -17.78
N ALA A 456 9.42 -16.44 -17.97
CA ALA A 456 10.72 -15.83 -18.26
C ALA A 456 11.76 -16.09 -17.16
N LEU A 457 11.31 -16.25 -15.92
CA LEU A 457 12.14 -16.57 -14.76
C LEU A 457 12.23 -18.06 -14.44
N GLY A 458 11.43 -18.91 -15.09
CA GLY A 458 11.40 -20.36 -14.84
C GLY A 458 10.87 -20.73 -13.45
N ILE A 459 10.03 -19.88 -12.84
CA ILE A 459 9.49 -20.09 -11.48
C ILE A 459 7.99 -20.40 -11.50
N SER A 460 7.52 -21.18 -10.54
CA SER A 460 6.10 -21.58 -10.43
C SER A 460 5.26 -20.60 -9.61
N ARG A 461 3.98 -20.44 -10.01
CA ARG A 461 2.96 -19.65 -9.29
C ARG A 461 2.62 -20.22 -7.91
N HIS A 462 2.58 -21.54 -7.80
CA HIS A 462 2.36 -22.23 -6.55
C HIS A 462 3.72 -22.60 -5.96
N GLY A 463 3.95 -22.23 -4.69
CA GLY A 463 5.10 -22.73 -3.94
C GLY A 463 5.13 -24.25 -4.05
N ALA A 464 6.31 -24.79 -4.37
CA ALA A 464 6.54 -26.22 -4.33
C ALA A 464 6.12 -26.71 -2.94
N SER A 465 4.94 -27.33 -2.91
CA SER A 465 4.47 -28.13 -1.79
C SER A 465 4.83 -29.55 -2.22
N GLU A 466 6.09 -29.92 -1.99
CA GLU A 466 6.50 -31.32 -1.90
C GLU A 466 6.84 -31.62 -0.45
#